data_AF-A0A6I6JTL8-F1
#
_entry.id   AF-A0A6I6JTL8-F1
#
_cell.length_a   1.000
_cell.length_b   1.000
_cell.length_c   1.000
_cell.angle_alpha   90.00
_cell.angle_beta   90.00
_cell.angle_gamma   90.00
#
_symmetry.space_group_name_H-M   'P 1'
#
loop_
_entity.id
_entity.type
_entity.pdbx_description
1 polymer ?
#
loop_
_entity_poly.entity_id
_entity_poly.type
_entity_poly.pdbx_seq_one_letter_code
_entity_poly.pdbx_strand_id
1 'polypeptide(L)'
;MIEYNRKGNIKFLKIIFLHEYFFLLPVLFLFMSFDSQAQGHRGSQLQDKWHEFGLAPEIVRFTNAFEINNTGGHIQGIQSLQTSSGRYFVLTGSSGSYSYCAVVKKGETNEVVRINKLMDKPFKHAGGFQVYQNYMAVGVEDNELKDKSKVCIYDLSEPENVLNKPVSVIKREGAAYRSTAGCVGITEYENKILLAVGDWDTRNIDFYTCDADDFPGGEFRLDFSLNTETIFPQNLSNKQWLPWQNINLFTSGNKLFLVGLGQDDKDKNIASLFLMSKNQAGDFNLKLLASKSFDCNNGCSFKAAAGVGFEANGDPVILACGYNIKEISTINRFKVTTAKKGILPAHAHNDYEHDRPLFDALENRFKSIEADVYSVGDSLYVAHDKDQIKPGRTLRELYLEPLKERIGDNNGSVYGNAEEIILLVDIKDDANRTYQLLDKILKDYAEYLTVFEKGKKKTGAVTVVVSGNRPFEYMQSQKLRFAGYDGRLQNIDSEISPSLMPVVSDNWTKYFSWNGSGEMPEKEKQQLNEIAGKAKDKGYILRFWGTPNQTAGQRQAIWSALSKAGVGLIGADSLSELREFLSGNEVTY
;
A
#
# COMPACT_ATOMS: atom_id res chain seq x y z
N MET A 1 -62.38 -7.69 25.59
CA MET A 1 -63.62 -7.70 26.41
C MET A 1 -64.13 -9.14 26.45
N ILE A 2 -64.36 -9.71 27.63
CA ILE A 2 -64.95 -11.06 27.78
C ILE A 2 -66.45 -10.87 28.00
N GLU A 3 -67.28 -11.47 27.15
CA GLU A 3 -68.73 -11.49 27.30
C GLU A 3 -69.20 -12.92 27.58
N TYR A 4 -70.00 -13.11 28.64
CA TYR A 4 -70.56 -14.39 29.05
C TYR A 4 -72.01 -14.51 28.58
N ASN A 5 -72.41 -15.69 28.07
CA ASN A 5 -73.83 -16.00 27.85
C ASN A 5 -74.41 -16.90 28.97
N ARG A 6 -75.73 -16.86 29.12
CA ARG A 6 -76.55 -17.46 30.21
C ARG A 6 -76.50 -18.99 30.35
N LYS A 7 -75.58 -19.70 29.71
CA LYS A 7 -75.37 -21.15 29.92
C LYS A 7 -73.92 -21.55 30.28
N GLY A 8 -73.07 -20.59 30.63
CA GLY A 8 -71.78 -20.87 31.30
C GLY A 8 -70.69 -21.50 30.43
N ASN A 9 -70.83 -21.51 29.09
CA ASN A 9 -69.78 -22.01 28.20
C ASN A 9 -68.94 -20.86 27.59
N ILE A 10 -67.62 -20.99 27.68
CA ILE A 10 -66.63 -20.04 27.16
C ILE A 10 -66.56 -20.15 25.63
N LYS A 11 -66.84 -19.05 24.91
CA LYS A 11 -66.51 -18.92 23.48
C LYS A 11 -65.12 -18.28 23.34
N PHE A 12 -64.14 -19.04 22.86
CA PHE A 12 -62.89 -18.48 22.36
C PHE A 12 -63.15 -17.80 21.02
N LEU A 13 -63.07 -16.46 20.98
CA LEU A 13 -63.03 -15.71 19.74
C LEU A 13 -61.57 -15.72 19.23
N LYS A 14 -61.37 -16.33 18.06
CA LYS A 14 -60.09 -16.36 17.34
C LYS A 14 -59.79 -14.94 16.84
N ILE A 15 -58.99 -14.18 17.58
CA ILE A 15 -58.41 -12.92 17.09
C ILE A 15 -57.24 -13.33 16.18
N ILE A 16 -57.40 -13.06 14.88
CA ILE A 16 -56.35 -13.16 13.88
C ILE A 16 -55.28 -12.13 14.26
N PHE A 17 -54.08 -12.61 14.58
CA PHE A 17 -52.90 -11.78 14.73
C PHE A 17 -52.53 -11.21 13.35
N LEU A 18 -52.87 -9.94 13.10
CA LEU A 18 -52.08 -9.09 12.22
C LEU A 18 -50.92 -8.56 13.06
N HIS A 19 -49.81 -9.29 13.03
CA HIS A 19 -48.53 -8.93 13.64
C HIS A 19 -47.52 -8.61 12.54
N GLU A 20 -47.90 -7.76 11.61
CA GLU A 20 -46.99 -7.08 10.70
C GLU A 20 -47.41 -5.61 10.68
N TYR A 21 -46.44 -4.71 10.61
CA TYR A 21 -46.58 -3.25 10.71
C TYR A 21 -46.78 -2.69 12.13
N PHE A 22 -45.77 -2.72 13.01
CA PHE A 22 -45.55 -1.60 13.97
C PHE A 22 -44.16 -1.55 14.65
N PHE A 23 -43.13 -2.23 14.12
CA PHE A 23 -41.76 -2.20 14.69
C PHE A 23 -40.65 -2.00 13.65
N LEU A 24 -40.88 -1.16 12.64
CA LEU A 24 -39.88 -0.83 11.60
C LEU A 24 -39.65 0.68 11.42
N LEU A 25 -39.80 1.45 12.50
CA LEU A 25 -39.48 2.88 12.57
C LEU A 25 -38.83 3.19 13.94
N PRO A 26 -37.68 2.56 14.26
CA PRO A 26 -36.46 3.36 14.41
C PRO A 26 -35.16 2.67 13.96
N VAL A 27 -35.19 1.48 13.36
CA VAL A 27 -33.97 0.74 12.97
C VAL A 27 -33.40 1.19 11.62
N LEU A 28 -34.21 1.83 10.76
CA LEU A 28 -33.71 2.35 9.48
C LEU A 28 -32.88 3.63 9.59
N PHE A 29 -32.97 4.36 10.71
CA PHE A 29 -32.18 5.58 10.93
C PHE A 29 -30.79 5.31 11.53
N LEU A 30 -30.53 4.12 12.07
CA LEU A 30 -29.22 3.78 12.64
C LEU A 30 -28.18 3.31 11.60
N PHE A 31 -28.60 2.92 10.40
CA PHE A 31 -27.67 2.42 9.36
C PHE A 31 -27.14 3.50 8.40
N MET A 32 -27.65 4.74 8.45
CA MET A 32 -27.16 5.82 7.59
C MET A 32 -26.15 6.75 8.27
N SER A 33 -26.00 6.70 9.60
CA SER A 33 -25.13 7.61 10.35
C SER A 33 -23.73 7.04 10.64
N PHE A 34 -23.48 5.76 10.40
CA PHE A 34 -22.18 5.12 10.67
C PHE A 34 -21.14 5.27 9.55
N ASP A 35 -21.55 5.66 8.33
CA ASP A 35 -20.65 5.65 7.17
C ASP A 35 -19.88 6.98 6.99
N SER A 36 -20.40 8.10 7.51
CA SER A 36 -19.75 9.42 7.39
C SER A 36 -18.61 9.61 8.39
N GLN A 37 -18.80 9.26 9.67
CA GLN A 37 -17.74 9.29 10.70
C GLN A 37 -16.55 8.37 10.36
N ALA A 38 -16.77 7.38 9.50
CA ALA A 38 -15.76 6.40 9.11
C ALA A 38 -14.72 6.91 8.11
N GLN A 39 -14.90 8.03 7.41
CA GLN A 39 -13.92 8.43 6.37
C GLN A 39 -12.57 8.91 6.94
N GLY A 40 -12.58 9.59 8.10
CA GLY A 40 -11.34 10.00 8.77
C GLY A 40 -10.52 8.82 9.30
N HIS A 41 -11.19 7.78 9.80
CA HIS A 41 -10.58 6.67 10.56
C HIS A 41 -10.08 5.49 9.70
N ARG A 42 -9.80 5.70 8.41
CA ARG A 42 -9.42 4.64 7.45
C ARG A 42 -7.93 4.58 7.11
N GLY A 43 -7.08 5.23 7.90
CA GLY A 43 -5.63 5.27 7.69
C GLY A 43 -4.96 3.88 7.65
N SER A 44 -5.40 2.94 8.49
CA SER A 44 -4.86 1.57 8.50
C SER A 44 -5.24 0.82 7.23
N GLN A 45 -6.51 0.89 6.80
CA GLN A 45 -6.95 0.26 5.54
C GLN A 45 -6.17 0.79 4.34
N LEU A 46 -5.87 2.09 4.32
CA LEU A 46 -5.03 2.71 3.30
C LEU A 46 -3.59 2.19 3.34
N GLN A 47 -3.00 2.09 4.54
CA GLN A 47 -1.65 1.54 4.72
C GLN A 47 -1.58 0.07 4.29
N ASP A 48 -2.50 -0.76 4.78
CA ASP A 48 -2.52 -2.22 4.58
C ASP A 48 -2.68 -2.58 3.10
N LYS A 49 -3.56 -1.84 2.40
CA LYS A 49 -3.90 -2.12 1.00
C LYS A 49 -3.10 -1.32 -0.01
N TRP A 50 -2.15 -0.49 0.42
CA TRP A 50 -1.37 0.39 -0.47
C TRP A 50 -0.70 -0.38 -1.62
N HIS A 51 -0.12 -1.55 -1.30
CA HIS A 51 0.56 -2.38 -2.29
C HIS A 51 -0.43 -3.04 -3.28
N GLU A 52 -1.69 -3.18 -2.90
CA GLU A 52 -2.73 -3.85 -3.68
C GLU A 52 -3.37 -2.95 -4.76
N PHE A 53 -3.08 -1.65 -4.77
CA PHE A 53 -3.55 -0.75 -5.84
C PHE A 53 -3.12 -1.25 -7.23
N GLY A 54 -4.08 -1.39 -8.14
CA GLY A 54 -3.79 -1.58 -9.57
C GLY A 54 -3.07 -0.37 -10.15
N LEU A 55 -2.06 -0.60 -11.00
CA LEU A 55 -1.32 0.47 -11.69
C LEU A 55 -2.09 1.07 -12.86
N ALA A 56 -2.93 0.26 -13.51
CA ALA A 56 -3.80 0.68 -14.58
C ALA A 56 -5.17 1.12 -14.02
N PRO A 57 -5.77 2.19 -14.58
CA PRO A 57 -7.03 2.72 -14.09
C PRO A 57 -8.23 2.02 -14.72
N GLU A 58 -9.32 1.91 -13.94
CA GLU A 58 -10.65 1.84 -14.52
C GLU A 58 -11.02 3.20 -15.10
N ILE A 59 -11.52 3.21 -16.34
CA ILE A 59 -11.91 4.42 -17.06
C ILE A 59 -13.40 4.71 -16.81
N VAL A 60 -13.69 5.76 -16.06
CA VAL A 60 -15.05 6.24 -15.80
C VAL A 60 -15.31 7.48 -16.65
N ARG A 61 -16.38 7.48 -17.44
CA ARG A 61 -16.77 8.65 -18.26
C ARG A 61 -17.92 9.40 -17.61
N PHE A 62 -17.94 10.72 -17.77
CA PHE A 62 -19.07 11.55 -17.41
C PHE A 62 -19.35 12.62 -18.47
N THR A 63 -20.62 13.01 -18.60
CA THR A 63 -21.09 14.04 -19.52
C THR A 63 -21.27 15.38 -18.81
N ASN A 64 -21.15 16.47 -19.57
CA ASN A 64 -21.39 17.83 -19.08
C ASN A 64 -22.21 18.62 -20.09
N ALA A 65 -23.37 19.12 -19.66
CA ALA A 65 -24.21 20.04 -20.42
C ALA A 65 -24.07 21.51 -19.98
N PHE A 66 -23.31 21.78 -18.91
CA PHE A 66 -23.12 23.13 -18.38
C PHE A 66 -21.98 23.85 -19.10
N GLU A 67 -22.17 25.14 -19.37
CA GLU A 67 -21.09 25.99 -19.88
C GLU A 67 -20.08 26.29 -18.76
N ILE A 68 -18.80 26.03 -19.04
CA ILE A 68 -17.69 26.33 -18.12
C ILE A 68 -16.62 27.07 -18.92
N ASN A 69 -16.24 28.25 -18.42
CA ASN A 69 -15.12 28.97 -18.99
C ASN A 69 -13.80 28.26 -18.64
N ASN A 70 -13.34 27.38 -19.53
CA ASN A 70 -12.09 26.65 -19.40
C ASN A 70 -10.84 27.51 -19.75
N THR A 71 -10.98 28.81 -20.02
CA THR A 71 -9.85 29.68 -20.35
C THR A 71 -9.12 30.14 -19.08
N GLY A 72 -7.80 29.91 -19.01
CA GLY A 72 -6.94 30.50 -17.95
C GLY A 72 -6.97 29.79 -16.60
N GLY A 73 -7.50 28.57 -16.53
CA GLY A 73 -7.50 27.71 -15.35
C GLY A 73 -7.61 26.23 -15.70
N HIS A 74 -7.61 25.36 -14.68
CA HIS A 74 -7.80 23.91 -14.80
C HIS A 74 -8.47 23.35 -13.55
N ILE A 75 -8.95 22.10 -13.63
CA ILE A 75 -9.37 21.29 -12.48
C ILE A 75 -8.13 20.96 -11.64
N GLN A 76 -8.24 20.96 -10.31
CA GLN A 76 -7.10 20.74 -9.39
C GLN A 76 -7.30 19.59 -8.40
N GLY A 77 -8.54 19.24 -8.11
CA GLY A 77 -8.84 18.12 -7.22
C GLY A 77 -10.07 17.35 -7.65
N ILE A 78 -10.14 16.10 -7.19
CA ILE A 78 -11.32 15.25 -7.33
C ILE A 78 -11.50 14.39 -6.07
N GLN A 79 -12.72 14.31 -5.56
CA GLN A 79 -13.08 13.49 -4.41
C GLN A 79 -14.37 12.71 -4.67
N SER A 80 -14.48 11.53 -4.08
CA SER A 80 -15.76 10.80 -4.02
C SER A 80 -16.60 11.31 -2.86
N LEU A 81 -17.90 11.52 -3.10
CA LEU A 81 -18.85 11.92 -2.07
C LEU A 81 -20.03 10.94 -2.07
N GLN A 82 -20.47 10.52 -0.89
CA GLN A 82 -21.69 9.74 -0.71
C GLN A 82 -22.61 10.48 0.27
N THR A 83 -23.86 10.68 -0.14
CA THR A 83 -24.90 11.30 0.66
C THR A 83 -26.16 10.45 0.62
N SER A 84 -27.19 10.84 1.37
CA SER A 84 -28.50 10.20 1.30
C SER A 84 -29.15 10.29 -0.09
N SER A 85 -28.79 11.31 -0.89
CA SER A 85 -29.34 11.53 -2.24
C SER A 85 -28.61 10.75 -3.33
N GLY A 86 -27.44 10.18 -3.05
CA GLY A 86 -26.72 9.35 -4.00
C GLY A 86 -25.20 9.34 -3.83
N ARG A 87 -24.50 8.95 -4.90
CA ARG A 87 -23.03 8.95 -4.96
C ARG A 87 -22.58 9.92 -6.03
N TYR A 88 -21.50 10.65 -5.74
CA TYR A 88 -21.03 11.75 -6.55
C TYR A 88 -19.51 11.72 -6.70
N PHE A 89 -19.01 12.34 -7.76
CA PHE A 89 -17.68 12.90 -7.79
C PHE A 89 -17.78 14.41 -7.67
N VAL A 90 -16.90 15.00 -6.86
CA VAL A 90 -16.79 16.43 -6.67
C VAL A 90 -15.44 16.86 -7.24
N LEU A 91 -15.41 17.94 -8.01
CA LEU A 91 -14.19 18.47 -8.62
C LEU A 91 -14.05 19.96 -8.34
N THR A 92 -12.87 20.41 -7.98
CA THR A 92 -12.55 21.84 -7.87
C THR A 92 -11.79 22.30 -9.10
N GLY A 93 -12.08 23.50 -9.57
CA GLY A 93 -11.40 24.05 -10.73
C GLY A 93 -11.41 25.56 -10.78
N SER A 94 -10.66 26.07 -11.74
CA SER A 94 -10.42 27.49 -11.94
C SER A 94 -10.87 27.90 -13.34
N SER A 95 -11.55 29.03 -13.46
CA SER A 95 -11.86 29.68 -14.72
C SER A 95 -11.00 30.94 -14.92
N GLY A 96 -11.22 31.66 -16.02
CA GLY A 96 -10.53 32.92 -16.28
C GLY A 96 -10.82 34.00 -15.22
N SER A 97 -11.99 33.94 -14.56
CA SER A 97 -12.51 34.98 -13.68
C SER A 97 -13.05 34.50 -12.32
N TYR A 98 -13.21 33.20 -12.10
CA TYR A 98 -13.76 32.63 -10.87
C TYR A 98 -13.25 31.21 -10.58
N SER A 99 -13.28 30.80 -9.32
CA SER A 99 -13.12 29.41 -8.90
C SER A 99 -14.48 28.71 -8.83
N TYR A 100 -14.52 27.40 -9.05
CA TYR A 100 -15.75 26.62 -9.03
C TYR A 100 -15.60 25.22 -8.43
N CYS A 101 -16.74 24.64 -8.06
CA CYS A 101 -16.92 23.26 -7.66
C CYS A 101 -17.95 22.60 -8.58
N ALA A 102 -17.56 21.54 -9.28
CA ALA A 102 -18.45 20.74 -10.11
C ALA A 102 -18.90 19.48 -9.37
N VAL A 103 -20.18 19.13 -9.50
CA VAL A 103 -20.77 17.93 -8.91
C VAL A 103 -21.23 17.02 -10.04
N VAL A 104 -20.68 15.81 -10.06
CA VAL A 104 -21.00 14.75 -11.00
C VAL A 104 -21.79 13.68 -10.27
N LYS A 105 -23.04 13.44 -10.65
CA LYS A 105 -23.87 12.37 -10.08
C LYS A 105 -23.53 11.04 -10.75
N LYS A 106 -23.38 9.99 -9.95
CA LYS A 106 -23.15 8.62 -10.44
C LYS A 106 -24.49 7.91 -10.65
N GLY A 107 -24.74 7.45 -11.86
CA GLY A 107 -25.97 6.77 -12.27
C GLY A 107 -25.73 5.78 -13.40
N GLU A 108 -26.77 5.49 -14.20
CA GLU A 108 -26.62 4.74 -15.46
C GLU A 108 -25.67 5.47 -16.42
N THR A 109 -25.81 6.79 -16.49
CA THR A 109 -24.83 7.71 -17.03
C THR A 109 -24.32 8.60 -15.91
N ASN A 110 -22.99 8.80 -15.83
CA ASN A 110 -22.45 9.81 -14.93
C ASN A 110 -22.58 11.17 -15.61
N GLU A 111 -23.12 12.15 -14.90
CA GLU A 111 -23.40 13.47 -15.48
C GLU A 111 -23.09 14.59 -14.48
N VAL A 112 -22.56 15.70 -14.98
CA VAL A 112 -22.51 16.94 -14.20
C VAL A 112 -23.95 17.36 -13.92
N VAL A 113 -24.30 17.52 -12.65
CA VAL A 113 -25.62 17.98 -12.20
C VAL A 113 -25.58 19.41 -11.67
N ARG A 114 -24.38 19.92 -11.33
CA ARG A 114 -24.20 21.27 -10.80
C ARG A 114 -22.78 21.78 -11.04
N ILE A 115 -22.68 23.07 -11.37
CA ILE A 115 -21.45 23.87 -11.29
C ILE A 115 -21.71 25.02 -10.32
N ASN A 116 -21.03 25.01 -9.18
CA ASN A 116 -21.13 26.04 -8.16
C ASN A 116 -19.95 26.99 -8.26
N LYS A 117 -20.21 28.30 -8.42
CA LYS A 117 -19.17 29.32 -8.31
C LYS A 117 -18.75 29.46 -6.85
N LEU A 118 -17.46 29.35 -6.56
CA LEU A 118 -16.91 29.50 -5.21
C LEU A 118 -16.56 30.96 -4.92
N MET A 119 -15.65 31.55 -5.69
CA MET A 119 -15.23 32.94 -5.53
C MET A 119 -14.84 33.57 -6.88
N ASP A 120 -15.01 34.89 -6.98
CA ASP A 120 -14.52 35.68 -8.10
C ASP A 120 -13.05 36.10 -7.89
N LYS A 121 -12.42 36.63 -8.94
CA LYS A 121 -11.11 37.31 -8.84
C LYS A 121 -11.06 38.28 -7.64
N PRO A 122 -9.92 38.36 -6.91
CA PRO A 122 -8.66 37.69 -7.21
C PRO A 122 -8.64 36.19 -6.85
N PHE A 123 -9.55 35.71 -6.00
CA PHE A 123 -9.61 34.33 -5.50
C PHE A 123 -10.24 33.37 -6.53
N LYS A 124 -9.61 33.23 -7.69
CA LYS A 124 -10.13 32.40 -8.79
C LYS A 124 -9.49 31.01 -8.91
N HIS A 125 -8.48 30.72 -8.11
CA HIS A 125 -7.72 29.47 -8.21
C HIS A 125 -8.06 28.53 -7.06
N ALA A 126 -8.90 27.51 -7.30
CA ALA A 126 -9.29 26.54 -6.28
C ALA A 126 -8.44 25.28 -6.36
N GLY A 127 -7.54 25.11 -5.39
CA GLY A 127 -6.51 24.08 -5.35
C GLY A 127 -7.02 22.65 -5.13
N GLY A 128 -6.07 21.75 -4.87
CA GLY A 128 -6.34 20.41 -4.37
C GLY A 128 -7.13 20.47 -3.07
N PHE A 129 -8.06 19.53 -2.89
CA PHE A 129 -8.99 19.56 -1.78
C PHE A 129 -9.26 18.14 -1.26
N GLN A 130 -9.88 18.08 -0.08
CA GLN A 130 -10.38 16.85 0.51
C GLN A 130 -11.82 17.04 1.02
N VAL A 131 -12.59 15.96 0.97
CA VAL A 131 -13.88 15.85 1.65
C VAL A 131 -13.67 15.03 2.93
N TYR A 132 -14.11 15.55 4.07
CA TYR A 132 -14.21 14.84 5.33
C TYR A 132 -15.68 14.80 5.74
N GLN A 133 -16.25 13.59 5.83
CA GLN A 133 -17.69 13.38 5.97
C GLN A 133 -18.45 13.98 4.77
N ASN A 134 -19.20 15.05 5.00
CA ASN A 134 -19.90 15.84 3.99
C ASN A 134 -19.26 17.23 3.79
N TYR A 135 -18.12 17.53 4.42
CA TYR A 135 -17.49 18.85 4.39
C TYR A 135 -16.30 18.87 3.44
N MET A 136 -16.35 19.77 2.45
CA MET A 136 -15.27 20.02 1.51
C MET A 136 -14.37 21.13 2.03
N ALA A 137 -13.10 20.82 2.31
CA ALA A 137 -12.08 21.81 2.65
C ALA A 137 -11.21 22.10 1.42
N VAL A 138 -11.22 23.36 0.96
CA VAL A 138 -10.53 23.79 -0.27
C VAL A 138 -9.82 25.13 -0.07
N GLY A 139 -8.59 25.22 -0.59
CA GLY A 139 -7.84 26.47 -0.70
C GLY A 139 -8.21 27.23 -1.97
N VAL A 140 -8.46 28.54 -1.86
CA VAL A 140 -8.74 29.42 -3.00
C VAL A 140 -7.77 30.60 -2.99
N GLU A 141 -6.99 30.74 -4.06
CA GLU A 141 -5.82 31.62 -4.10
C GLU A 141 -6.00 32.83 -5.04
N ASP A 142 -5.33 33.93 -4.70
CA ASP A 142 -4.96 34.95 -5.68
C ASP A 142 -3.81 34.40 -6.54
N ASN A 143 -4.07 34.13 -7.82
CA ASN A 143 -3.03 33.62 -8.72
C ASN A 143 -2.27 34.70 -9.52
N GLU A 144 -2.61 35.98 -9.31
CA GLU A 144 -1.95 37.13 -9.91
C GLU A 144 -0.82 37.62 -8.99
N LEU A 145 -1.14 37.93 -7.72
CA LEU A 145 -0.14 38.37 -6.74
C LEU A 145 0.43 37.22 -5.91
N LYS A 146 -0.32 36.14 -5.71
CA LYS A 146 0.08 34.95 -4.94
C LYS A 146 0.47 35.23 -3.48
N ASP A 147 0.03 36.36 -2.93
CA ASP A 147 0.32 36.82 -1.57
C ASP A 147 -0.84 36.57 -0.58
N LYS A 148 -1.98 36.09 -1.08
CA LYS A 148 -3.18 35.83 -0.27
C LYS A 148 -3.96 34.62 -0.77
N SER A 149 -4.59 33.93 0.18
CA SER A 149 -5.51 32.82 -0.07
C SER A 149 -6.59 32.76 1.00
N LYS A 150 -7.63 31.97 0.73
CA LYS A 150 -8.66 31.60 1.69
C LYS A 150 -8.83 30.09 1.71
N VAL A 151 -8.75 29.48 2.89
CA VAL A 151 -9.16 28.08 3.07
C VAL A 151 -10.60 28.08 3.52
N CYS A 152 -11.46 27.44 2.74
CA CYS A 152 -12.90 27.46 2.91
C CYS A 152 -13.43 26.05 3.13
N ILE A 153 -14.35 25.92 4.08
CA ILE A 153 -15.08 24.69 4.32
C ILE A 153 -16.51 24.88 3.83
N TYR A 154 -17.00 23.97 2.98
CA TYR A 154 -18.37 23.98 2.46
C TYR A 154 -19.09 22.70 2.85
N ASP A 155 -20.37 22.81 3.17
CA ASP A 155 -21.25 21.67 3.41
C ASP A 155 -21.80 21.12 2.08
N LEU A 156 -21.54 19.84 1.81
CA LEU A 156 -21.98 19.09 0.63
C LEU A 156 -23.07 18.06 0.96
N SER A 157 -23.82 18.21 2.06
CA SER A 157 -24.93 17.32 2.41
C SER A 157 -25.99 17.22 1.31
N GLU A 158 -26.23 18.32 0.60
CA GLU A 158 -27.18 18.43 -0.51
C GLU A 158 -26.46 18.87 -1.80
N PRO A 159 -25.62 18.00 -2.41
CA PRO A 159 -24.65 18.42 -3.43
C PRO A 159 -25.30 18.81 -4.77
N GLU A 160 -26.56 18.45 -4.99
CA GLU A 160 -27.33 18.87 -6.17
C GLU A 160 -27.90 20.29 -6.03
N ASN A 161 -27.97 20.84 -4.82
CA ASN A 161 -28.44 22.19 -4.56
C ASN A 161 -27.33 23.22 -4.79
N VAL A 162 -27.72 24.51 -4.85
CA VAL A 162 -26.74 25.59 -4.93
C VAL A 162 -25.92 25.59 -3.64
N LEU A 163 -24.61 25.61 -3.79
CA LEU A 163 -23.70 25.62 -2.64
C LEU A 163 -23.88 26.91 -1.85
N ASN A 164 -24.18 26.76 -0.55
CA ASN A 164 -24.27 27.89 0.37
C ASN A 164 -22.90 28.53 0.61
N LYS A 165 -22.89 29.67 1.32
CA LYS A 165 -21.65 30.29 1.80
C LYS A 165 -20.83 29.28 2.63
N PRO A 166 -19.48 29.41 2.63
CA PRO A 166 -18.64 28.51 3.42
C PRO A 166 -19.01 28.58 4.91
N VAL A 167 -19.03 27.43 5.57
CA VAL A 167 -19.31 27.30 7.01
C VAL A 167 -18.13 27.75 7.87
N SER A 168 -16.92 27.69 7.32
CA SER A 168 -15.70 28.23 7.95
C SER A 168 -14.76 28.81 6.89
N VAL A 169 -14.05 29.88 7.24
CA VAL A 169 -13.10 30.57 6.35
C VAL A 169 -11.86 31.00 7.13
N ILE A 170 -10.69 30.49 6.73
CA ILE A 170 -9.39 30.93 7.20
C ILE A 170 -8.80 31.87 6.14
N LYS A 171 -8.48 33.10 6.54
CA LYS A 171 -7.81 34.07 5.66
C LYS A 171 -6.30 33.95 5.84
N ARG A 172 -5.56 33.91 4.74
CA ARG A 172 -4.09 33.84 4.71
C ARG A 172 -3.57 34.99 3.86
N GLU A 173 -2.60 35.71 4.39
CA GLU A 173 -1.93 36.83 3.73
C GLU A 173 -0.49 36.91 4.22
N GLY A 174 0.45 37.25 3.33
CA GLY A 174 1.86 37.33 3.67
C GLY A 174 2.75 37.31 2.43
N ALA A 175 3.94 36.71 2.55
CA ALA A 175 4.88 36.63 1.43
C ALA A 175 4.26 35.88 0.24
N ALA A 176 4.52 36.39 -0.97
CA ALA A 176 4.12 35.75 -2.22
C ALA A 176 4.61 34.29 -2.26
N TYR A 177 3.81 33.41 -2.85
CA TYR A 177 4.00 31.96 -2.91
C TYR A 177 3.84 31.23 -1.56
N ARG A 178 4.32 31.79 -0.44
CA ARG A 178 4.21 31.15 0.89
C ARG A 178 2.78 31.17 1.45
N SER A 179 2.03 32.21 1.09
CA SER A 179 0.68 32.46 1.63
C SER A 179 -0.43 31.88 0.76
N THR A 180 -0.06 31.08 -0.23
CA THR A 180 -1.00 30.34 -1.06
C THR A 180 -1.55 29.13 -0.30
N ALA A 181 -2.51 28.43 -0.89
CA ALA A 181 -3.21 27.26 -0.37
C ALA A 181 -3.47 26.28 -1.53
N GLY A 182 -2.39 25.73 -2.07
CA GLY A 182 -2.38 24.98 -3.33
C GLY A 182 -3.05 23.63 -3.20
N CYS A 183 -3.02 23.06 -2.00
CA CYS A 183 -3.77 21.88 -1.63
C CYS A 183 -4.17 21.90 -0.15
N VAL A 184 -5.31 21.27 0.16
CA VAL A 184 -5.86 21.19 1.52
C VAL A 184 -6.27 19.76 1.85
N GLY A 185 -5.78 19.26 2.97
CA GLY A 185 -6.24 18.01 3.61
C GLY A 185 -7.00 18.32 4.90
N ILE A 186 -7.97 17.46 5.24
CA ILE A 186 -8.80 17.60 6.46
C ILE A 186 -9.04 16.23 7.08
N THR A 187 -8.90 16.12 8.40
CA THR A 187 -9.30 14.94 9.16
C THR A 187 -9.56 15.30 10.62
N GLU A 188 -10.15 14.38 11.38
CA GLU A 188 -10.17 14.46 12.84
C GLU A 188 -8.96 13.70 13.41
N TYR A 189 -8.27 14.31 14.37
CA TYR A 189 -7.12 13.76 15.08
C TYR A 189 -7.06 14.29 16.51
N GLU A 190 -6.91 13.40 17.50
CA GLU A 190 -6.80 13.76 18.93
C GLU A 190 -7.92 14.73 19.42
N ASN A 191 -9.19 14.44 19.07
CA ASN A 191 -10.38 15.25 19.40
C ASN A 191 -10.37 16.68 18.81
N LYS A 192 -9.59 16.90 17.75
CA LYS A 192 -9.55 18.15 16.98
C LYS A 192 -9.80 17.87 15.51
N ILE A 193 -10.39 18.83 14.81
CA ILE A 193 -10.32 18.85 13.35
C ILE A 193 -9.02 19.50 12.93
N LEU A 194 -8.21 18.74 12.20
CA LEU A 194 -6.91 19.14 11.69
C LEU A 194 -7.03 19.44 10.19
N LEU A 195 -6.64 20.64 9.79
CA LEU A 195 -6.45 21.05 8.40
C LEU A 195 -4.97 21.12 8.08
N ALA A 196 -4.52 20.44 7.02
CA ALA A 196 -3.21 20.68 6.42
C ALA A 196 -3.37 21.56 5.20
N VAL A 197 -2.60 22.64 5.10
CA VAL A 197 -2.65 23.61 4.01
C VAL A 197 -1.26 23.72 3.39
N GLY A 198 -1.08 23.10 2.24
CA GLY A 198 0.15 23.21 1.45
C GLY A 198 0.19 24.51 0.67
N ASP A 199 1.36 25.13 0.58
CA ASP A 199 1.61 26.19 -0.41
C ASP A 199 1.70 25.62 -1.85
N TRP A 200 1.97 26.48 -2.83
CA TRP A 200 1.89 26.14 -4.26
C TRP A 200 2.77 24.97 -4.70
N ASP A 201 3.89 24.71 -4.02
CA ASP A 201 4.80 23.58 -4.24
C ASP A 201 4.80 22.58 -3.06
N THR A 202 3.89 22.75 -2.10
CA THR A 202 3.81 21.96 -0.86
C THR A 202 5.17 21.84 -0.14
N ARG A 203 5.99 22.88 -0.24
CA ARG A 203 7.25 22.98 0.52
C ARG A 203 6.95 23.32 1.96
N ASN A 204 5.94 24.15 2.18
CA ASN A 204 5.46 24.50 3.50
C ASN A 204 4.03 23.96 3.66
N ILE A 205 3.76 23.31 4.80
CA ILE A 205 2.43 22.86 5.16
C ILE A 205 2.07 23.48 6.50
N ASP A 206 1.04 24.31 6.51
CA ASP A 206 0.48 24.88 7.73
C ASP A 206 -0.65 24.02 8.25
N PHE A 207 -0.64 23.75 9.54
CA PHE A 207 -1.65 22.94 10.21
C PHE A 207 -2.52 23.82 11.09
N TYR A 208 -3.82 23.83 10.80
CA TYR A 208 -4.81 24.54 11.60
C TYR A 208 -5.67 23.56 12.37
N THR A 209 -6.05 23.92 13.59
CA THR A 209 -6.94 23.10 14.41
C THR A 209 -8.15 23.88 14.91
N CYS A 210 -9.28 23.19 15.03
CA CYS A 210 -10.39 23.57 15.89
C CYS A 210 -10.81 22.36 16.72
N ASP A 211 -11.50 22.58 17.84
CA ASP A 211 -12.05 21.47 18.63
C ASP A 211 -13.10 20.71 17.81
N ALA A 212 -13.11 19.38 17.90
CA ALA A 212 -14.02 18.55 17.11
C ALA A 212 -15.49 18.80 17.46
N ASP A 213 -15.78 19.06 18.74
CA ASP A 213 -17.13 19.35 19.23
C ASP A 213 -17.70 20.68 18.69
N ASP A 214 -16.82 21.62 18.32
CA ASP A 214 -17.23 22.92 17.77
C ASP A 214 -17.37 22.89 16.24
N PHE A 215 -16.90 21.84 15.57
CA PHE A 215 -16.95 21.73 14.12
C PHE A 215 -18.39 21.49 13.61
N PRO A 216 -18.84 22.17 12.53
CA PRO A 216 -18.09 23.02 11.61
C PRO A 216 -18.03 24.51 11.96
N GLY A 217 -18.64 24.94 13.07
CA GLY A 217 -18.73 26.36 13.46
C GLY A 217 -17.50 26.91 14.20
N GLY A 218 -16.60 26.03 14.64
CA GLY A 218 -15.41 26.37 15.40
C GLY A 218 -14.42 27.23 14.63
N GLU A 219 -13.70 28.08 15.37
CA GLU A 219 -12.63 28.90 14.82
C GLU A 219 -11.35 28.08 14.66
N PHE A 220 -10.85 27.97 13.44
CA PHE A 220 -9.57 27.34 13.15
C PHE A 220 -8.40 28.27 13.47
N ARG A 221 -7.44 27.78 14.24
CA ARG A 221 -6.20 28.51 14.58
C ARG A 221 -4.99 27.76 14.09
N LEU A 222 -3.98 28.49 13.64
CA LEU A 222 -2.69 27.90 13.25
C LEU A 222 -2.08 27.22 14.49
N ASP A 223 -1.78 25.95 14.36
CA ASP A 223 -1.20 25.12 15.43
C ASP A 223 0.31 24.97 15.20
N PHE A 224 0.72 24.49 14.02
CA PHE A 224 2.13 24.35 13.64
C PHE A 224 2.34 24.43 12.13
N SER A 225 3.59 24.55 11.70
CA SER A 225 3.98 24.53 10.29
C SER A 225 5.13 23.55 10.07
N LEU A 226 5.10 22.83 8.94
CA LEU A 226 6.19 21.97 8.49
C LEU A 226 6.88 22.59 7.29
N ASN A 227 8.21 22.50 7.26
CA ASN A 227 9.00 22.75 6.06
C ASN A 227 9.60 21.43 5.58
N THR A 228 9.16 20.97 4.42
CA THR A 228 9.47 19.62 3.94
C THR A 228 10.90 19.50 3.39
N GLU A 229 11.56 20.61 3.03
CA GLU A 229 12.99 20.60 2.65
C GLU A 229 13.90 20.30 3.84
N THR A 230 13.49 20.67 5.07
CA THR A 230 14.25 20.31 6.28
C THR A 230 14.16 18.82 6.62
N ILE A 231 13.03 18.19 6.27
CA ILE A 231 12.77 16.77 6.54
C ILE A 231 13.31 15.89 5.40
N PHE A 232 13.15 16.33 4.15
CA PHE A 232 13.54 15.65 2.93
C PHE A 232 14.44 16.56 2.08
N PRO A 233 15.75 16.60 2.36
CA PRO A 233 16.67 17.47 1.62
C PRO A 233 16.70 17.14 0.12
N GLN A 234 16.49 18.15 -0.72
CA GLN A 234 16.42 18.02 -2.18
C GLN A 234 17.76 17.60 -2.84
N ASN A 235 18.86 17.59 -2.09
CA ASN A 235 20.21 17.29 -2.57
C ASN A 235 20.50 15.78 -2.63
N LEU A 236 19.55 14.94 -2.22
CA LEU A 236 19.67 13.49 -2.26
C LEU A 236 19.28 12.97 -3.65
N SER A 237 19.99 11.95 -4.15
CA SER A 237 19.75 11.32 -5.45
C SER A 237 18.33 10.75 -5.62
N ASN A 238 17.64 10.46 -4.51
CA ASN A 238 16.23 10.07 -4.48
C ASN A 238 15.41 11.17 -3.77
N LYS A 239 14.75 12.05 -4.54
CA LYS A 239 13.79 13.00 -3.99
C LYS A 239 12.63 12.24 -3.33
N GLN A 240 12.56 12.28 -1.99
CA GLN A 240 11.48 11.66 -1.21
C GLN A 240 10.22 12.54 -1.14
N TRP A 241 10.33 13.81 -1.51
CA TRP A 241 9.23 14.79 -1.53
C TRP A 241 9.07 15.41 -2.93
N LEU A 242 7.85 15.41 -3.44
CA LEU A 242 7.48 16.04 -4.72
C LEU A 242 6.63 17.29 -4.46
N PRO A 243 6.53 18.21 -5.44
CA PRO A 243 5.58 19.32 -5.37
C PRO A 243 4.15 18.81 -5.57
N TRP A 244 3.57 18.28 -4.50
CA TRP A 244 2.25 17.66 -4.51
C TRP A 244 1.19 18.66 -4.96
N GLN A 245 0.34 18.26 -5.89
CA GLN A 245 -0.82 19.06 -6.33
C GLN A 245 -2.05 18.79 -5.45
N ASN A 246 -2.09 17.62 -4.80
CA ASN A 246 -3.11 17.28 -3.85
C ASN A 246 -2.49 16.57 -2.63
N ILE A 247 -3.00 16.91 -1.45
CA ILE A 247 -2.71 16.20 -0.19
C ILE A 247 -4.01 15.75 0.45
N ASN A 248 -4.02 14.55 1.03
CA ASN A 248 -5.15 14.05 1.81
C ASN A 248 -4.68 13.51 3.15
N LEU A 249 -5.43 13.80 4.22
CA LEU A 249 -5.16 13.35 5.58
C LEU A 249 -6.11 12.21 5.96
N PHE A 250 -5.58 11.20 6.64
CA PHE A 250 -6.34 10.10 7.20
C PHE A 250 -5.80 9.72 8.58
N THR A 251 -6.63 9.19 9.45
CA THR A 251 -6.25 8.71 10.78
C THR A 251 -6.60 7.25 10.98
N SER A 252 -5.89 6.56 11.87
CA SER A 252 -6.28 5.25 12.37
C SER A 252 -5.75 5.06 13.77
N GLY A 253 -6.65 4.98 14.75
CA GLY A 253 -6.28 5.09 16.16
C GLY A 253 -5.53 6.39 16.42
N ASN A 254 -4.31 6.29 16.93
CA ASN A 254 -3.41 7.41 17.21
C ASN A 254 -2.46 7.77 16.05
N LYS A 255 -2.56 7.08 14.91
CA LYS A 255 -1.71 7.33 13.74
C LYS A 255 -2.37 8.35 12.82
N LEU A 256 -1.57 9.29 12.33
CA LEU A 256 -1.95 10.28 11.32
C LEU A 256 -1.16 10.00 10.03
N PHE A 257 -1.87 9.96 8.90
CA PHE A 257 -1.31 9.66 7.60
C PHE A 257 -1.54 10.86 6.67
N LEU A 258 -0.56 11.11 5.81
CA LEU A 258 -0.64 12.08 4.74
C LEU A 258 -0.37 11.37 3.42
N VAL A 259 -1.23 11.58 2.44
CA VAL A 259 -1.01 11.13 1.06
C VAL A 259 -0.69 12.34 0.19
N GLY A 260 0.45 12.31 -0.51
CA GLY A 260 0.78 13.27 -1.55
C GLY A 260 0.52 12.68 -2.94
N LEU A 261 -0.10 13.45 -3.84
CA LEU A 261 -0.38 13.08 -5.22
C LEU A 261 0.17 14.15 -6.17
N GLY A 262 0.94 13.75 -7.17
CA GLY A 262 1.55 14.68 -8.13
C GLY A 262 2.22 13.98 -9.31
N GLN A 263 2.99 14.74 -10.09
CA GLN A 263 3.86 14.19 -11.13
C GLN A 263 5.33 14.44 -10.80
N ASP A 264 6.18 13.46 -11.12
CA ASP A 264 7.64 13.64 -11.04
C ASP A 264 8.20 14.37 -12.26
N ASP A 265 9.52 14.62 -12.24
CA ASP A 265 10.25 15.30 -13.33
C ASP A 265 10.28 14.50 -14.65
N LYS A 266 9.72 13.27 -14.68
CA LYS A 266 9.60 12.39 -15.83
C LYS A 266 8.14 12.17 -16.25
N ASP A 267 7.24 13.05 -15.81
CA ASP A 267 5.79 13.03 -16.05
C ASP A 267 5.08 11.77 -15.52
N LYS A 268 5.71 11.01 -14.60
CA LYS A 268 5.05 9.86 -13.95
C LYS A 268 4.12 10.34 -12.86
N ASN A 269 2.91 9.79 -12.79
CA ASN A 269 1.92 10.14 -11.77
C ASN A 269 2.24 9.37 -10.48
N ILE A 270 2.72 10.08 -9.46
CA ILE A 270 3.20 9.49 -8.21
C ILE A 270 2.18 9.74 -7.10
N ALA A 271 1.84 8.68 -6.35
CA ALA A 271 1.23 8.80 -5.03
C ALA A 271 2.24 8.35 -3.98
N SER A 272 2.32 9.06 -2.86
CA SER A 272 3.18 8.69 -1.72
C SER A 272 2.41 8.76 -0.42
N LEU A 273 2.58 7.72 0.41
CA LEU A 273 1.99 7.59 1.74
C LEU A 273 3.03 7.92 2.79
N PHE A 274 2.71 8.84 3.67
CA PHE A 274 3.55 9.27 4.78
C PHE A 274 2.85 9.00 6.12
N LEU A 275 3.63 8.56 7.10
CA LEU A 275 3.22 8.57 8.50
C LEU A 275 3.67 9.89 9.13
N MET A 276 2.72 10.60 9.74
CA MET A 276 2.96 11.76 10.58
C MET A 276 3.09 11.31 12.02
N SER A 277 4.18 11.69 12.68
CA SER A 277 4.42 11.37 14.10
C SER A 277 5.11 12.52 14.79
N LYS A 278 4.80 12.73 16.08
CA LYS A 278 5.53 13.70 16.91
C LYS A 278 6.87 13.08 17.32
N ASN A 279 7.96 13.82 17.19
CA ASN A 279 9.27 13.44 17.70
C ASN A 279 9.31 13.60 19.24
N GLN A 280 10.44 13.28 19.88
CA GLN A 280 10.59 13.44 21.34
C GLN A 280 10.47 14.89 21.83
N ALA A 281 10.75 15.86 20.96
CA ALA A 281 10.58 17.28 21.23
C ALA A 281 9.13 17.76 21.03
N GLY A 282 8.24 16.91 20.53
CA GLY A 282 6.84 17.23 20.23
C GLY A 282 6.60 17.77 18.82
N ASP A 283 7.65 17.98 18.01
CA ASP A 283 7.49 18.46 16.64
C ASP A 283 7.02 17.33 15.72
N PHE A 284 6.14 17.65 14.79
CA PHE A 284 5.72 16.69 13.78
C PHE A 284 6.86 16.40 12.79
N ASN A 285 7.07 15.10 12.53
CA ASN A 285 7.95 14.58 11.49
C ASN A 285 7.15 13.72 10.50
N LEU A 286 7.67 13.60 9.28
CA LEU A 286 7.11 12.79 8.20
C LEU A 286 8.04 11.60 7.92
N LYS A 287 7.48 10.38 7.91
CA LYS A 287 8.17 9.18 7.45
C LYS A 287 7.49 8.67 6.18
N LEU A 288 8.21 8.63 5.07
CA LEU A 288 7.73 7.97 3.85
C LEU A 288 7.55 6.47 4.14
N LEU A 289 6.32 5.98 3.99
CA LEU A 289 5.99 4.56 4.14
C LEU A 289 6.07 3.83 2.80
N ALA A 290 5.49 4.42 1.77
CA ALA A 290 5.44 3.82 0.45
C ALA A 290 5.23 4.88 -0.65
N SER A 291 5.70 4.60 -1.86
CA SER A 291 5.49 5.43 -3.05
C SER A 291 5.20 4.56 -4.25
N LYS A 292 4.32 4.99 -5.15
CA LYS A 292 3.91 4.22 -6.32
C LYS A 292 3.64 5.14 -7.51
N SER A 293 4.03 4.67 -8.70
CA SER A 293 3.72 5.31 -9.98
C SER A 293 2.47 4.69 -10.59
N PHE A 294 1.57 5.51 -11.12
CA PHE A 294 0.29 5.11 -11.70
C PHE A 294 0.17 5.49 -13.17
N ASP A 295 -0.43 4.62 -13.97
CA ASP A 295 -0.51 4.75 -15.43
C ASP A 295 -1.78 5.50 -15.82
N CYS A 296 -1.80 6.82 -15.60
CA CYS A 296 -2.93 7.65 -16.02
C CYS A 296 -3.05 7.68 -17.56
N ASN A 297 -4.28 7.56 -18.05
CA ASN A 297 -4.66 7.50 -19.46
C ASN A 297 -5.75 8.54 -19.79
N ASN A 298 -6.05 8.71 -21.09
CA ASN A 298 -7.11 9.59 -21.60
C ASN A 298 -6.98 11.06 -21.14
N GLY A 299 -5.75 11.55 -20.99
CA GLY A 299 -5.46 12.93 -20.59
C GLY A 299 -5.70 13.23 -19.11
N CYS A 300 -5.97 12.21 -18.29
CA CYS A 300 -5.96 12.35 -16.84
C CYS A 300 -4.52 12.41 -16.32
N SER A 301 -4.30 13.12 -15.22
CA SER A 301 -3.02 13.13 -14.53
C SER A 301 -3.19 13.57 -13.08
N PHE A 302 -2.28 13.15 -12.21
CA PHE A 302 -2.26 13.64 -10.83
C PHE A 302 -1.83 15.11 -10.74
N LYS A 303 -1.16 15.63 -11.78
CA LYS A 303 -0.84 17.05 -11.91
C LYS A 303 -2.06 17.91 -12.22
N ALA A 304 -3.00 17.38 -13.01
CA ALA A 304 -4.26 18.05 -13.28
C ALA A 304 -5.14 17.97 -12.05
N ALA A 305 -5.68 16.80 -11.74
CA ALA A 305 -6.56 16.65 -10.59
C ALA A 305 -6.43 15.23 -10.04
N ALA A 306 -6.23 15.13 -8.73
CA ALA A 306 -6.24 13.87 -8.01
C ALA A 306 -6.93 13.99 -6.66
N GLY A 307 -7.20 12.84 -6.06
CA GLY A 307 -7.57 12.72 -4.66
C GLY A 307 -7.75 11.26 -4.26
N VAL A 308 -7.60 11.00 -2.97
CA VAL A 308 -7.85 9.71 -2.35
C VAL A 308 -9.23 9.72 -1.71
N GLY A 309 -10.04 8.71 -2.03
CA GLY A 309 -11.32 8.44 -1.40
C GLY A 309 -11.44 6.97 -1.01
N PHE A 310 -12.66 6.55 -0.67
CA PHE A 310 -12.95 5.15 -0.34
C PHE A 310 -14.21 4.68 -1.05
N GLU A 311 -14.19 3.42 -1.48
CA GLU A 311 -15.33 2.71 -2.01
C GLU A 311 -16.29 2.30 -0.87
N ALA A 312 -17.52 1.94 -1.23
CA ALA A 312 -18.57 1.54 -0.28
C ALA A 312 -18.19 0.29 0.55
N ASN A 313 -17.30 -0.56 0.04
CA ASN A 313 -16.80 -1.73 0.75
C ASN A 313 -15.63 -1.41 1.71
N GLY A 314 -15.22 -0.15 1.84
CA GLY A 314 -14.08 0.24 2.65
C GLY A 314 -12.77 0.40 1.89
N ASP A 315 -12.67 -0.08 0.65
CA ASP A 315 -11.40 -0.08 -0.07
C ASP A 315 -10.95 1.32 -0.47
N PRO A 316 -9.66 1.66 -0.29
CA PRO A 316 -9.15 2.93 -0.75
C PRO A 316 -9.16 2.98 -2.28
N VAL A 317 -9.44 4.16 -2.82
CA VAL A 317 -9.46 4.44 -4.26
C VAL A 317 -8.71 5.73 -4.53
N ILE A 318 -7.84 5.73 -5.54
CA ILE A 318 -7.20 6.95 -6.04
C ILE A 318 -7.92 7.37 -7.32
N LEU A 319 -8.33 8.63 -7.36
CA LEU A 319 -9.01 9.23 -8.50
C LEU A 319 -8.08 10.21 -9.19
N ALA A 320 -8.19 10.28 -10.52
CA ALA A 320 -7.58 11.34 -11.31
C ALA A 320 -8.53 11.82 -12.41
N CYS A 321 -8.42 13.09 -12.79
CA CYS A 321 -9.19 13.68 -13.89
C CYS A 321 -8.27 14.48 -14.83
N GLY A 322 -8.78 14.84 -16.01
CA GLY A 322 -8.08 15.73 -16.94
C GLY A 322 -8.16 17.20 -16.53
N TYR A 323 -7.43 18.06 -17.24
CA TYR A 323 -7.31 19.49 -16.94
C TYR A 323 -8.62 20.28 -17.02
N ASN A 324 -9.59 19.87 -17.82
CA ASN A 324 -10.81 20.64 -18.08
C ASN A 324 -12.05 19.74 -18.11
N ILE A 325 -13.19 20.28 -17.69
CA ILE A 325 -14.49 19.64 -17.88
C ILE A 325 -14.98 19.97 -19.29
N LYS A 326 -15.03 18.94 -20.13
CA LYS A 326 -15.55 18.95 -21.50
C LYS A 326 -16.92 18.29 -21.56
N GLU A 327 -17.59 18.37 -22.71
CA GLU A 327 -18.85 17.67 -22.99
C GLU A 327 -18.80 16.20 -22.60
N ILE A 328 -17.68 15.52 -22.91
CA ILE A 328 -17.35 14.19 -22.39
C ILE A 328 -15.98 14.26 -21.73
N SER A 329 -15.95 13.92 -20.45
CA SER A 329 -14.74 13.91 -19.64
C SER A 329 -14.50 12.52 -19.05
N THR A 330 -13.27 12.28 -18.60
CA THR A 330 -12.84 10.99 -18.07
C THR A 330 -12.26 11.14 -16.67
N ILE A 331 -12.57 10.19 -15.81
CA ILE A 331 -11.97 9.96 -14.50
C ILE A 331 -11.22 8.62 -14.59
N ASN A 332 -9.95 8.64 -14.20
CA ASN A 332 -9.16 7.44 -13.96
C ASN A 332 -9.35 7.03 -12.51
N ARG A 333 -9.74 5.78 -12.29
CA ARG A 333 -10.06 5.24 -10.97
C ARG A 333 -9.17 4.03 -10.69
N PHE A 334 -8.19 4.22 -9.81
CA PHE A 334 -7.25 3.18 -9.40
C PHE A 334 -7.78 2.53 -8.13
N LYS A 335 -8.13 1.25 -8.25
CA LYS A 335 -8.68 0.46 -7.15
C LYS A 335 -7.63 -0.47 -6.59
N VAL A 336 -7.84 -0.87 -5.35
CA VAL A 336 -7.28 -2.12 -4.84
C VAL A 336 -7.74 -3.26 -5.73
N THR A 337 -6.79 -3.97 -6.32
CA THR A 337 -7.06 -5.17 -7.09
C THR A 337 -6.92 -6.36 -6.16
N THR A 338 -8.04 -7.05 -5.88
CA THR A 338 -8.07 -8.35 -5.17
C THR A 338 -7.45 -9.49 -5.98
N ALA A 339 -6.71 -9.19 -7.05
CA ALA A 339 -5.84 -10.17 -7.65
C ALA A 339 -4.82 -10.54 -6.57
N LYS A 340 -5.09 -11.65 -5.87
CA LYS A 340 -4.10 -12.37 -5.07
C LYS A 340 -2.99 -12.71 -6.05
N LYS A 341 -2.05 -11.79 -6.27
CA LYS A 341 -0.76 -12.14 -6.85
C LYS A 341 -0.18 -13.13 -5.86
N GLY A 342 -0.20 -14.40 -6.24
CA GLY A 342 0.36 -15.48 -5.45
C GLY A 342 1.80 -15.13 -5.08
N ILE A 343 2.29 -15.74 -4.00
CA ILE A 343 3.71 -15.64 -3.71
C ILE A 343 4.46 -16.21 -4.90
N LEU A 344 5.38 -15.44 -5.46
CA LEU A 344 6.15 -15.85 -6.61
C LEU A 344 7.20 -16.88 -6.17
N PRO A 345 7.46 -17.95 -6.93
CA PRO A 345 8.52 -18.94 -6.69
C PRO A 345 9.92 -18.34 -6.98
N ALA A 346 10.17 -17.18 -6.41
CA ALA A 346 11.33 -16.35 -6.62
C ALA A 346 12.16 -16.26 -5.34
N HIS A 347 13.46 -16.12 -5.53
CA HIS A 347 14.46 -16.03 -4.48
C HIS A 347 15.30 -14.77 -4.65
N ALA A 348 15.26 -13.89 -3.65
CA ALA A 348 16.06 -12.67 -3.60
C ALA A 348 17.49 -13.04 -3.18
N HIS A 349 18.36 -13.19 -4.17
CA HIS A 349 19.77 -13.53 -3.99
C HIS A 349 20.53 -12.29 -3.53
N ASN A 350 21.44 -12.45 -2.57
CA ASN A 350 22.18 -11.34 -1.97
C ASN A 350 21.29 -10.16 -1.53
N ASP A 351 20.11 -10.44 -0.97
CA ASP A 351 19.11 -9.40 -0.68
C ASP A 351 19.65 -8.25 0.20
N TYR A 352 20.63 -8.57 1.05
CA TYR A 352 21.30 -7.62 1.93
C TYR A 352 22.16 -6.56 1.22
N GLU A 353 22.41 -6.70 -0.08
CA GLU A 353 23.09 -5.72 -0.93
C GLU A 353 22.14 -4.66 -1.51
N HIS A 354 20.81 -4.86 -1.42
CA HIS A 354 19.83 -3.87 -1.84
C HIS A 354 19.73 -2.69 -0.87
N ASP A 355 19.21 -1.56 -1.36
CA ASP A 355 19.01 -0.34 -0.58
C ASP A 355 18.05 -0.56 0.61
N ARG A 356 17.02 -1.40 0.42
CA ARG A 356 16.08 -1.79 1.47
C ARG A 356 16.01 -3.33 1.58
N PRO A 357 16.98 -3.95 2.27
CA PRO A 357 16.95 -5.38 2.53
C PRO A 357 15.62 -5.81 3.12
N LEU A 358 15.20 -7.05 2.81
CA LEU A 358 13.89 -7.62 3.08
C LEU A 358 12.74 -6.93 2.32
N PHE A 359 12.60 -5.62 2.44
CA PHE A 359 11.42 -4.89 1.95
C PHE A 359 11.26 -4.95 0.44
N ASP A 360 12.36 -4.83 -0.32
CA ASP A 360 12.31 -4.89 -1.78
C ASP A 360 11.86 -6.28 -2.26
N ALA A 361 12.36 -7.36 -1.65
CA ALA A 361 11.91 -8.73 -1.95
C ALA A 361 10.43 -8.95 -1.59
N LEU A 362 9.98 -8.44 -0.44
CA LEU A 362 8.58 -8.54 -0.01
C LEU A 362 7.63 -7.75 -0.90
N GLU A 363 8.01 -6.55 -1.35
CA GLU A 363 7.21 -5.77 -2.30
C GLU A 363 7.09 -6.44 -3.67
N ASN A 364 8.09 -7.24 -4.06
CA ASN A 364 8.04 -8.08 -5.25
C ASN A 364 7.33 -9.43 -5.01
N ARG A 365 6.83 -9.70 -3.80
CA ARG A 365 6.12 -10.92 -3.38
C ARG A 365 6.94 -12.21 -3.52
N PHE A 366 8.24 -12.15 -3.26
CA PHE A 366 9.12 -13.31 -3.37
C PHE A 366 8.88 -14.32 -2.25
N LYS A 367 9.00 -15.61 -2.57
CA LYS A 367 8.87 -16.70 -1.60
C LYS A 367 10.11 -16.87 -0.73
N SER A 368 11.29 -16.52 -1.25
CA SER A 368 12.55 -16.75 -0.54
C SER A 368 13.48 -15.56 -0.59
N ILE A 369 14.23 -15.36 0.49
CA ILE A 369 15.13 -14.22 0.71
C ILE A 369 16.40 -14.76 1.35
N GLU A 370 17.57 -14.32 0.87
CA GLU A 370 18.88 -14.76 1.35
C GLU A 370 19.57 -13.73 2.25
N ALA A 371 20.21 -14.21 3.32
CA ALA A 371 21.07 -13.42 4.18
C ALA A 371 22.39 -14.16 4.47
N ASP A 372 23.51 -13.56 4.06
CA ASP A 372 24.86 -14.06 4.37
C ASP A 372 25.26 -13.61 5.78
N VAL A 373 25.66 -14.54 6.64
CA VAL A 373 25.91 -14.25 8.06
C VAL A 373 27.30 -14.64 8.55
N TYR A 374 27.83 -13.78 9.42
CA TYR A 374 29.07 -13.97 10.18
C TYR A 374 28.81 -13.90 11.69
N SER A 375 29.51 -14.73 12.45
CA SER A 375 29.44 -14.71 13.90
C SER A 375 30.38 -13.66 14.49
N VAL A 376 29.85 -12.70 15.26
CA VAL A 376 30.65 -11.69 15.99
C VAL A 376 30.08 -11.52 17.39
N GLY A 377 30.84 -11.97 18.39
CA GLY A 377 30.37 -12.02 19.78
C GLY A 377 29.11 -12.90 19.90
N ASP A 378 28.03 -12.32 20.43
CA ASP A 378 26.71 -12.93 20.58
C ASP A 378 25.70 -12.48 19.50
N SER A 379 26.18 -11.97 18.36
CA SER A 379 25.33 -11.49 17.26
C SER A 379 25.73 -12.09 15.91
N LEU A 380 24.75 -12.16 15.02
CA LEU A 380 24.94 -12.53 13.62
C LEU A 380 24.86 -11.27 12.77
N TYR A 381 25.97 -10.89 12.15
CA TYR A 381 26.06 -9.75 11.25
C TYR A 381 25.83 -10.20 9.83
N VAL A 382 25.13 -9.36 9.06
CA VAL A 382 24.83 -9.62 7.65
C VAL A 382 25.82 -8.86 6.76
N ALA A 383 26.59 -9.58 5.96
CA ALA A 383 27.56 -9.03 5.02
C ALA A 383 27.98 -10.09 3.99
N HIS A 384 28.46 -9.67 2.82
CA HIS A 384 29.06 -10.59 1.84
C HIS A 384 30.42 -11.08 2.34
N ASP A 385 31.32 -10.14 2.62
CA ASP A 385 32.65 -10.39 3.17
C ASP A 385 32.77 -9.94 4.64
N LYS A 386 33.65 -10.60 5.39
CA LYS A 386 33.84 -10.34 6.83
C LYS A 386 34.31 -8.90 7.12
N ASP A 387 35.05 -8.29 6.22
CA ASP A 387 35.54 -6.91 6.33
C ASP A 387 34.48 -5.85 5.99
N GLN A 388 33.35 -6.25 5.40
CA GLN A 388 32.20 -5.38 5.10
C GLN A 388 31.18 -5.29 6.26
N ILE A 389 31.44 -5.97 7.38
CA ILE A 389 30.56 -5.92 8.55
C ILE A 389 30.43 -4.48 9.05
N LYS A 390 29.17 -4.02 9.17
CA LYS A 390 28.84 -2.69 9.70
C LYS A 390 28.05 -2.82 11.01
N PRO A 391 28.30 -1.95 12.01
CA PRO A 391 27.47 -1.87 13.21
C PRO A 391 25.98 -1.67 12.86
N GLY A 392 25.08 -2.32 13.61
CA GLY A 392 23.62 -2.20 13.41
C GLY A 392 23.05 -2.89 12.16
N ARG A 393 23.84 -3.74 11.49
CA ARG A 393 23.38 -4.59 10.37
C ARG A 393 23.39 -6.06 10.78
N THR A 394 22.64 -6.39 11.83
CA THR A 394 22.48 -7.77 12.27
C THR A 394 21.32 -8.47 11.56
N LEU A 395 21.33 -9.81 11.55
CA LEU A 395 20.21 -10.63 11.06
C LEU A 395 18.91 -10.26 11.79
N ARG A 396 19.02 -9.89 13.07
CA ARG A 396 17.90 -9.47 13.91
C ARG A 396 17.27 -8.19 13.37
N GLU A 397 18.08 -7.15 13.18
CA GLU A 397 17.62 -5.82 12.78
C GLU A 397 17.14 -5.77 11.32
N LEU A 398 17.81 -6.48 10.42
CA LEU A 398 17.46 -6.43 8.99
C LEU A 398 16.32 -7.36 8.59
N TYR A 399 16.18 -8.51 9.26
CA TYR A 399 15.24 -9.56 8.83
C TYR A 399 14.24 -9.94 9.92
N LEU A 400 14.68 -10.36 11.11
CA LEU A 400 13.80 -11.01 12.08
C LEU A 400 12.81 -10.05 12.75
N GLU A 401 13.25 -8.88 13.22
CA GLU A 401 12.33 -7.88 13.82
C GLU A 401 11.35 -7.32 12.79
N PRO A 402 11.77 -6.86 11.58
CA PRO A 402 10.81 -6.39 10.58
C PRO A 402 9.82 -7.47 10.11
N LEU A 403 10.26 -8.74 10.01
CA LEU A 403 9.36 -9.85 9.71
C LEU A 403 8.33 -10.05 10.82
N LYS A 404 8.77 -10.06 12.09
CA LYS A 404 7.88 -10.17 13.25
C LYS A 404 6.81 -9.07 13.26
N GLU A 405 7.22 -7.81 13.10
CA GLU A 405 6.29 -6.67 13.04
C GLU A 405 5.28 -6.87 11.92
N ARG A 406 5.75 -7.18 10.71
CA ARG A 406 4.89 -7.39 9.54
C ARG A 406 3.92 -8.56 9.72
N ILE A 407 4.35 -9.65 10.34
CA ILE A 407 3.50 -10.82 10.60
C ILE A 407 2.39 -10.47 11.60
N GLY A 408 2.72 -9.67 12.62
CA GLY A 408 1.75 -9.12 13.57
C GLY A 408 0.69 -8.27 12.88
N ASP A 409 1.11 -7.42 11.94
CA ASP A 409 0.21 -6.56 11.16
C ASP A 409 -0.64 -7.36 10.14
N ASN A 410 -0.18 -8.51 9.68
CA ASN A 410 -0.79 -9.30 8.59
C ASN A 410 -1.48 -10.60 9.05
N ASN A 411 -2.18 -10.58 10.19
CA ASN A 411 -2.95 -11.72 10.72
C ASN A 411 -2.15 -13.05 10.79
N GLY A 412 -0.86 -12.97 11.15
CA GLY A 412 -0.04 -14.16 11.40
C GLY A 412 0.65 -14.77 10.17
N SER A 413 0.69 -14.10 9.01
CA SER A 413 1.61 -14.46 7.93
C SER A 413 2.28 -13.23 7.31
N VAL A 414 3.43 -13.40 6.64
CA VAL A 414 4.19 -12.25 6.07
C VAL A 414 3.39 -11.45 5.04
N TYR A 415 2.47 -12.13 4.37
CA TYR A 415 1.75 -11.64 3.20
C TYR A 415 0.22 -11.58 3.39
N GLY A 416 -0.29 -11.90 4.59
CA GLY A 416 -1.73 -11.91 4.91
C GLY A 416 -2.53 -13.03 4.24
N ASN A 417 -1.85 -14.03 3.68
CA ASN A 417 -2.45 -15.11 2.88
C ASN A 417 -2.25 -16.51 3.47
N ALA A 418 -1.79 -16.60 4.73
CA ALA A 418 -1.49 -17.85 5.45
C ALA A 418 -0.37 -18.73 4.85
N GLU A 419 0.34 -18.26 3.82
CA GLU A 419 1.47 -18.97 3.23
C GLU A 419 2.79 -18.60 3.94
N GLU A 420 3.72 -19.55 4.00
CA GLU A 420 5.07 -19.35 4.53
C GLU A 420 6.02 -18.74 3.48
N ILE A 421 6.99 -17.95 3.96
CA ILE A 421 8.18 -17.59 3.18
C ILE A 421 9.42 -18.33 3.70
N ILE A 422 10.51 -18.27 2.95
CA ILE A 422 11.79 -18.89 3.30
C ILE A 422 12.84 -17.81 3.53
N LEU A 423 13.39 -17.76 4.74
CA LEU A 423 14.62 -17.02 5.03
C LEU A 423 15.80 -17.99 4.92
N LEU A 424 16.56 -17.90 3.83
CA LEU A 424 17.76 -18.69 3.60
C LEU A 424 18.94 -17.98 4.28
N VAL A 425 19.49 -18.58 5.34
CA VAL A 425 20.62 -18.02 6.09
C VAL A 425 21.89 -18.75 5.66
N ASP A 426 22.73 -18.10 4.87
CA ASP A 426 24.00 -18.65 4.39
C ASP A 426 25.12 -18.35 5.40
N ILE A 427 25.62 -19.40 6.06
CA ILE A 427 26.70 -19.31 7.03
C ILE A 427 28.04 -19.22 6.30
N LYS A 428 28.72 -18.08 6.42
CA LYS A 428 30.05 -17.84 5.80
C LYS A 428 31.23 -18.11 6.73
N ASP A 429 30.98 -18.33 8.02
CA ASP A 429 32.00 -18.54 9.07
C ASP A 429 31.96 -20.01 9.59
N ASP A 430 32.56 -20.28 10.76
CA ASP A 430 32.50 -21.60 11.39
C ASP A 430 31.07 -22.14 11.51
N ALA A 431 30.85 -23.34 10.97
CA ALA A 431 29.53 -23.95 10.84
C ALA A 431 28.83 -24.15 12.19
N ASN A 432 29.52 -24.75 13.16
CA ASN A 432 28.92 -25.14 14.44
C ASN A 432 28.65 -23.92 15.31
N ARG A 433 29.65 -23.04 15.47
CA ARG A 433 29.53 -21.82 16.27
C ARG A 433 28.42 -20.92 15.75
N THR A 434 28.42 -20.66 14.44
CA THR A 434 27.46 -19.74 13.84
C THR A 434 26.04 -20.29 13.90
N TYR A 435 25.87 -21.58 13.63
CA TYR A 435 24.56 -22.21 13.74
C TYR A 435 24.04 -22.29 15.19
N GLN A 436 24.89 -22.58 16.18
CA GLN A 436 24.49 -22.55 17.59
C GLN A 436 24.00 -21.17 18.02
N LEU A 437 24.68 -20.12 17.55
CA LEU A 437 24.25 -18.74 17.78
C LEU A 437 22.93 -18.44 17.05
N LEU A 438 22.78 -18.89 15.81
CA LEU A 438 21.53 -18.77 15.04
C LEU A 438 20.36 -19.45 15.78
N ASP A 439 20.52 -20.70 16.20
CA ASP A 439 19.50 -21.47 16.93
C ASP A 439 19.06 -20.75 18.22
N LYS A 440 20.02 -20.17 18.95
CA LYS A 440 19.74 -19.32 20.13
C LYS A 440 18.91 -18.08 19.77
N ILE A 441 19.27 -17.36 18.70
CA ILE A 441 18.55 -16.17 18.25
C ILE A 441 17.13 -16.53 17.77
N LEU A 442 16.99 -17.58 16.96
CA LEU A 442 15.70 -17.99 16.38
C LEU A 442 14.70 -18.44 17.45
N LYS A 443 15.17 -18.96 18.58
CA LYS A 443 14.32 -19.31 19.72
C LYS A 443 13.47 -18.14 20.21
N ASP A 444 13.98 -16.90 20.15
CA ASP A 444 13.25 -15.70 20.55
C ASP A 444 12.08 -15.37 19.59
N TYR A 445 12.06 -15.97 18.40
CA TYR A 445 11.06 -15.75 17.35
C TYR A 445 10.20 -17.00 17.08
N ALA A 446 10.31 -18.03 17.92
CA ALA A 446 9.71 -19.35 17.69
C ALA A 446 8.20 -19.34 17.38
N GLU A 447 7.46 -18.34 17.85
CA GLU A 447 6.02 -18.19 17.58
C GLU A 447 5.70 -17.86 16.11
N TYR A 448 6.65 -17.23 15.40
CA TYR A 448 6.50 -16.81 14.00
C TYR A 448 7.16 -17.79 13.02
N LEU A 449 8.05 -18.64 13.52
CA LEU A 449 8.87 -19.54 12.70
C LEU A 449 8.21 -20.90 12.51
N THR A 450 8.56 -21.55 11.41
CA THR A 450 8.39 -23.00 11.29
C THR A 450 9.32 -23.71 12.26
N VAL A 451 8.75 -24.65 13.03
CA VAL A 451 9.45 -25.43 14.04
C VAL A 451 9.47 -26.90 13.62
N PHE A 452 10.62 -27.54 13.78
CA PHE A 452 10.80 -28.97 13.54
C PHE A 452 10.99 -29.68 14.88
N GLU A 453 9.99 -30.45 15.31
CA GLU A 453 10.02 -31.17 16.59
C GLU A 453 9.83 -32.66 16.36
N LYS A 454 10.78 -33.48 16.83
CA LYS A 454 10.75 -34.96 16.74
C LYS A 454 10.45 -35.46 15.31
N GLY A 455 11.02 -34.78 14.32
CA GLY A 455 10.86 -35.11 12.90
C GLY A 455 9.57 -34.60 12.25
N LYS A 456 8.72 -33.87 12.97
CA LYS A 456 7.50 -33.24 12.42
C LYS A 456 7.71 -31.75 12.18
N LYS A 457 7.25 -31.25 11.04
CA LYS A 457 7.19 -29.83 10.71
C LYS A 457 5.89 -29.22 11.27
N LYS A 458 6.00 -28.16 12.07
CA LYS A 458 4.91 -27.25 12.42
C LYS A 458 5.15 -25.94 11.69
N THR A 459 4.39 -25.70 10.64
CA THR A 459 4.55 -24.51 9.77
C THR A 459 4.21 -23.22 10.52
N GLY A 460 5.10 -22.24 10.42
CA GLY A 460 4.88 -20.85 10.83
C GLY A 460 4.85 -19.93 9.61
N ALA A 461 4.94 -18.62 9.84
CA ALA A 461 4.98 -17.62 8.77
C ALA A 461 6.30 -17.61 8.01
N VAL A 462 7.41 -18.02 8.66
CA VAL A 462 8.75 -18.03 8.09
C VAL A 462 9.43 -19.37 8.36
N THR A 463 9.85 -20.06 7.31
CA THR A 463 10.77 -21.20 7.41
C THR A 463 12.20 -20.71 7.25
N VAL A 464 13.02 -20.86 8.29
CA VAL A 464 14.46 -20.60 8.19
C VAL A 464 15.16 -21.83 7.63
N VAL A 465 16.05 -21.64 6.66
CA VAL A 465 16.85 -22.72 6.06
C VAL A 465 18.32 -22.32 6.08
N VAL A 466 19.18 -23.19 6.62
CA VAL A 466 20.63 -22.94 6.71
C VAL A 466 21.31 -23.37 5.42
N SER A 467 22.01 -22.44 4.77
CA SER A 467 22.92 -22.68 3.64
C SER A 467 24.37 -22.38 4.01
N GLY A 468 25.29 -22.40 3.04
CA GLY A 468 26.72 -22.20 3.27
C GLY A 468 27.37 -23.33 4.07
N ASN A 469 28.11 -22.96 5.12
CA ASN A 469 28.75 -23.87 6.07
C ASN A 469 27.71 -24.45 7.04
N ARG A 470 27.12 -25.59 6.68
CA ARG A 470 26.00 -26.22 7.40
C ARG A 470 26.48 -27.39 8.27
N PRO A 471 26.24 -27.39 9.61
CA PRO A 471 26.65 -28.50 10.47
C PRO A 471 25.60 -29.61 10.49
N PHE A 472 25.59 -30.46 9.45
CA PHE A 472 24.55 -31.48 9.22
C PHE A 472 24.32 -32.40 10.42
N GLU A 473 25.38 -32.99 10.98
CA GLU A 473 25.28 -33.95 12.09
C GLU A 473 24.72 -33.29 13.35
N TYR A 474 25.13 -32.06 13.64
CA TYR A 474 24.62 -31.29 14.78
C TYR A 474 23.13 -30.99 14.60
N MET A 475 22.73 -30.47 13.44
CA MET A 475 21.33 -30.23 13.12
C MET A 475 20.52 -31.54 13.23
N GLN A 476 20.97 -32.62 12.60
CA GLN A 476 20.29 -33.91 12.64
C GLN A 476 20.09 -34.44 14.06
N SER A 477 21.03 -34.19 14.98
CA SER A 477 20.96 -34.63 16.38
C SER A 477 19.91 -33.90 17.23
N GLN A 478 19.47 -32.70 16.81
CA GLN A 478 18.51 -31.90 17.58
C GLN A 478 17.10 -32.48 17.50
N LYS A 479 16.45 -32.59 18.68
CA LYS A 479 15.04 -33.00 18.80
C LYS A 479 14.07 -31.86 18.50
N LEU A 480 14.50 -30.61 18.67
CA LEU A 480 13.77 -29.39 18.42
C LEU A 480 14.70 -28.46 17.63
N ARG A 481 14.23 -27.95 16.48
CA ARG A 481 14.96 -26.99 15.65
C ARG A 481 14.05 -25.89 15.14
N PHE A 482 14.64 -24.72 14.96
CA PHE A 482 13.99 -23.55 14.34
C PHE A 482 14.42 -23.33 12.88
N ALA A 483 15.26 -24.21 12.33
CA ALA A 483 15.73 -24.13 10.95
C ALA A 483 15.87 -25.52 10.30
N GLY A 484 15.63 -25.55 8.98
CA GLY A 484 15.91 -26.68 8.10
C GLY A 484 17.28 -26.59 7.44
N TYR A 485 17.70 -27.65 6.78
CA TYR A 485 18.98 -27.78 6.08
C TYR A 485 18.80 -27.58 4.57
N ASP A 486 19.62 -26.75 3.95
CA ASP A 486 19.74 -26.69 2.48
C ASP A 486 20.64 -27.83 2.00
N GLY A 487 20.13 -28.75 1.20
CA GLY A 487 20.85 -29.88 0.61
C GLY A 487 21.69 -29.50 -0.60
N ARG A 488 22.49 -30.46 -1.09
CA ARG A 488 23.15 -30.40 -2.40
C ARG A 488 22.56 -31.48 -3.31
N LEU A 489 22.72 -31.38 -4.63
CA LEU A 489 22.09 -32.32 -5.55
C LEU A 489 22.57 -33.77 -5.37
N GLN A 490 23.79 -33.97 -4.86
CA GLN A 490 24.27 -35.28 -4.42
C GLN A 490 23.42 -35.93 -3.31
N ASN A 491 22.62 -35.15 -2.58
CA ASN A 491 21.70 -35.63 -1.55
C ASN A 491 20.30 -35.95 -2.10
N ILE A 492 20.00 -35.67 -3.37
CA ILE A 492 18.64 -35.81 -3.91
C ILE A 492 18.13 -37.25 -3.83
N ASP A 493 19.00 -38.23 -4.02
CA ASP A 493 18.64 -39.65 -3.96
C ASP A 493 18.73 -40.22 -2.52
N SER A 494 19.02 -39.39 -1.51
CA SER A 494 19.04 -39.82 -0.10
C SER A 494 17.65 -40.02 0.51
N GLU A 495 17.60 -40.67 1.67
CA GLU A 495 16.40 -40.85 2.50
C GLU A 495 16.23 -39.74 3.56
N ILE A 496 16.87 -38.59 3.36
CA ILE A 496 16.78 -37.47 4.30
C ILE A 496 15.39 -36.84 4.18
N SER A 497 14.62 -36.84 5.28
CA SER A 497 13.28 -36.25 5.30
C SER A 497 13.28 -34.77 4.88
N PRO A 498 12.27 -34.29 4.12
CA PRO A 498 12.10 -32.86 3.81
C PRO A 498 11.82 -32.00 5.06
N SER A 499 11.49 -32.60 6.21
CA SER A 499 11.44 -31.89 7.50
C SER A 499 12.84 -31.61 8.09
N LEU A 500 13.88 -32.33 7.64
CA LEU A 500 15.28 -31.98 7.92
C LEU A 500 15.87 -31.17 6.78
N MET A 501 15.64 -31.57 5.54
CA MET A 501 16.20 -30.95 4.34
C MET A 501 15.09 -30.42 3.41
N PRO A 502 14.44 -29.28 3.74
CA PRO A 502 13.31 -28.78 2.94
C PRO A 502 13.73 -28.22 1.58
N VAL A 503 14.98 -27.80 1.41
CA VAL A 503 15.51 -27.20 0.19
C VAL A 503 16.68 -28.04 -0.29
N VAL A 504 16.84 -28.17 -1.61
CA VAL A 504 18.06 -28.69 -2.25
C VAL A 504 18.53 -27.66 -3.26
N SER A 505 19.72 -27.10 -3.04
CA SER A 505 20.30 -26.09 -3.92
C SER A 505 21.66 -26.52 -4.45
N ASP A 506 21.99 -26.23 -5.71
CA ASP A 506 23.36 -26.42 -6.21
C ASP A 506 23.75 -25.43 -7.32
N ASN A 507 25.03 -25.41 -7.67
CA ASN A 507 25.55 -24.57 -8.74
C ASN A 507 25.12 -25.12 -10.10
N TRP A 508 24.43 -24.29 -10.89
CA TRP A 508 24.04 -24.59 -12.27
C TRP A 508 25.21 -25.14 -13.10
N THR A 509 26.38 -24.51 -13.03
CA THR A 509 27.53 -24.82 -13.90
C THR A 509 28.20 -26.17 -13.62
N LYS A 510 27.83 -26.85 -12.52
CA LYS A 510 28.28 -28.23 -12.27
C LYS A 510 27.52 -29.26 -13.11
N TYR A 511 26.32 -28.91 -13.56
CA TYR A 511 25.39 -29.85 -14.18
C TYR A 511 25.04 -29.49 -15.62
N PHE A 512 25.15 -28.21 -15.97
CA PHE A 512 24.71 -27.67 -17.25
C PHE A 512 25.79 -26.79 -17.88
N SER A 513 25.97 -26.93 -19.19
CA SER A 513 26.86 -26.09 -19.98
C SER A 513 26.09 -25.01 -20.75
N TRP A 514 24.76 -25.19 -20.90
CA TRP A 514 23.91 -24.21 -21.56
C TRP A 514 23.89 -22.88 -20.80
N ASN A 515 24.14 -21.80 -21.53
CA ASN A 515 24.32 -20.46 -20.99
C ASN A 515 23.11 -19.53 -21.22
N GLY A 516 21.98 -20.07 -21.67
CA GLY A 516 20.79 -19.29 -22.03
C GLY A 516 20.77 -18.77 -23.47
N SER A 517 21.80 -19.04 -24.28
CA SER A 517 21.83 -18.66 -25.71
C SER A 517 21.34 -19.81 -26.59
N GLY A 518 20.47 -19.49 -27.54
CA GLY A 518 19.86 -20.48 -28.43
C GLY A 518 18.97 -21.48 -27.69
N GLU A 519 18.60 -22.56 -28.35
CA GLU A 519 17.81 -23.63 -27.74
C GLU A 519 18.64 -24.44 -26.74
N MET A 520 18.05 -24.79 -25.59
CA MET A 520 18.70 -25.65 -24.59
C MET A 520 18.94 -27.04 -25.20
N PRO A 521 20.17 -27.60 -25.11
CA PRO A 521 20.44 -28.95 -25.60
C PRO A 521 19.48 -29.97 -24.98
N GLU A 522 18.86 -30.81 -25.81
CA GLU A 522 17.80 -31.72 -25.38
C GLU A 522 18.23 -32.66 -24.24
N LYS A 523 19.49 -33.10 -24.21
CA LYS A 523 20.05 -33.89 -23.09
C LYS A 523 20.07 -33.11 -21.78
N GLU A 524 20.49 -31.85 -21.80
CA GLU A 524 20.51 -30.99 -20.61
C GLU A 524 19.08 -30.68 -20.15
N LYS A 525 18.16 -30.47 -21.08
CA LYS A 525 16.74 -30.25 -20.78
C LYS A 525 16.11 -31.49 -20.12
N GLN A 526 16.39 -32.69 -20.61
CA GLN A 526 15.95 -33.94 -19.98
C GLN A 526 16.51 -34.09 -18.57
N GLN A 527 17.81 -33.86 -18.40
CA GLN A 527 18.47 -33.88 -17.09
C GLN A 527 17.85 -32.87 -16.10
N LEU A 528 17.54 -31.65 -16.54
CA LEU A 528 16.86 -30.64 -15.71
C LEU A 528 15.47 -31.12 -15.26
N ASN A 529 14.67 -31.66 -16.18
CA ASN A 529 13.35 -32.19 -15.87
C ASN A 529 13.40 -33.39 -14.91
N GLU A 530 14.37 -34.29 -15.08
CA GLU A 530 14.58 -35.43 -14.18
C GLU A 530 14.94 -34.98 -12.77
N ILE A 531 15.87 -34.03 -12.63
CA ILE A 531 16.27 -33.49 -11.32
C ILE A 531 15.08 -32.79 -10.64
N ALA A 532 14.34 -31.96 -11.38
CA ALA A 532 13.17 -31.26 -10.85
C ALA A 532 12.04 -32.22 -10.44
N GLY A 533 11.78 -33.24 -11.26
CA GLY A 533 10.82 -34.30 -10.96
C GLY A 533 11.18 -35.05 -9.67
N LYS A 534 12.44 -35.51 -9.54
CA LYS A 534 12.92 -36.19 -8.33
C LYS A 534 12.80 -35.33 -7.08
N ALA A 535 13.16 -34.05 -7.16
CA ALA A 535 13.03 -33.13 -6.04
C ALA A 535 11.57 -32.98 -5.61
N LYS A 536 10.67 -32.79 -6.58
CA LYS A 536 9.21 -32.69 -6.34
C LYS A 536 8.65 -33.97 -5.71
N ASP A 537 9.00 -35.14 -6.24
CA ASP A 537 8.51 -36.44 -5.75
C ASP A 537 8.94 -36.72 -4.30
N LYS A 538 10.13 -36.23 -3.91
CA LYS A 538 10.64 -36.34 -2.54
C LYS A 538 10.22 -35.18 -1.61
N GLY A 539 9.49 -34.19 -2.14
CA GLY A 539 9.01 -33.04 -1.37
C GLY A 539 10.09 -32.01 -1.05
N TYR A 540 11.18 -31.96 -1.82
CA TYR A 540 12.20 -30.93 -1.71
C TYR A 540 11.88 -29.72 -2.59
N ILE A 541 12.23 -28.53 -2.12
CA ILE A 541 12.23 -27.31 -2.92
C ILE A 541 13.58 -27.21 -3.64
N LEU A 542 13.57 -27.38 -4.96
CA LEU A 542 14.78 -27.28 -5.78
C LEU A 542 15.11 -25.81 -6.11
N ARG A 543 16.40 -25.46 -6.06
CA ARG A 543 16.96 -24.17 -6.49
C ARG A 543 18.29 -24.39 -7.23
N PHE A 544 18.60 -23.54 -8.21
CA PHE A 544 19.95 -23.43 -8.76
C PHE A 544 20.51 -22.02 -8.51
N TRP A 545 21.77 -21.95 -8.10
CA TRP A 545 22.55 -20.71 -8.04
C TRP A 545 23.66 -20.72 -9.10
N GLY A 546 24.32 -19.58 -9.32
CA GLY A 546 25.36 -19.47 -10.35
C GLY A 546 24.81 -19.63 -11.77
N THR A 547 23.54 -19.32 -11.98
CA THR A 547 22.92 -19.40 -13.30
C THR A 547 23.43 -18.27 -14.21
N PRO A 548 23.55 -18.49 -15.53
CA PRO A 548 23.91 -17.46 -16.50
C PRO A 548 23.01 -16.22 -16.41
N ASN A 549 23.61 -15.04 -16.19
CA ASN A 549 22.86 -13.80 -15.95
C ASN A 549 23.40 -12.55 -16.69
N GLN A 550 24.37 -12.70 -17.60
CA GLN A 550 25.08 -11.58 -18.23
C GLN A 550 24.19 -10.67 -19.09
N THR A 551 23.20 -11.23 -19.79
CA THR A 551 22.26 -10.47 -20.63
C THR A 551 20.80 -10.76 -20.25
N ALA A 552 19.90 -9.82 -20.53
CA ALA A 552 18.46 -10.00 -20.29
C ALA A 552 17.90 -11.21 -21.04
N GLY A 553 18.36 -11.46 -22.28
CA GLY A 553 17.96 -12.63 -23.05
C GLY A 553 18.36 -13.95 -22.39
N GLN A 554 19.59 -14.03 -21.86
CA GLN A 554 20.03 -15.22 -21.12
C GLN A 554 19.24 -15.42 -19.82
N ARG A 555 19.00 -14.35 -19.04
CA ARG A 555 18.19 -14.41 -17.82
C ARG A 555 16.80 -14.96 -18.11
N GLN A 556 16.10 -14.39 -19.09
CA GLN A 556 14.75 -14.84 -19.46
C GLN A 556 14.73 -16.28 -19.99
N ALA A 557 15.75 -16.70 -20.78
CA ALA A 557 15.86 -18.07 -21.26
C ALA A 557 16.05 -19.07 -20.12
N ILE A 558 16.95 -18.77 -19.18
CA ILE A 558 17.18 -19.58 -17.97
C ILE A 558 15.93 -19.63 -17.11
N TRP A 559 15.32 -18.49 -16.79
CA TRP A 559 14.10 -18.44 -15.97
C TRP A 559 12.96 -19.21 -16.64
N SER A 560 12.84 -19.17 -17.96
CA SER A 560 11.86 -19.98 -18.70
C SER A 560 12.13 -21.48 -18.59
N ALA A 561 13.38 -21.92 -18.73
CA ALA A 561 13.75 -23.32 -18.58
C ALA A 561 13.49 -23.84 -17.16
N LEU A 562 13.91 -23.08 -16.14
CA LEU A 562 13.69 -23.42 -14.73
C LEU A 562 12.20 -23.48 -14.39
N SER A 563 11.41 -22.49 -14.84
CA SER A 563 9.97 -22.44 -14.61
C SER A 563 9.26 -23.64 -15.26
N LYS A 564 9.59 -23.93 -16.53
CA LYS A 564 9.00 -25.06 -17.28
C LYS A 564 9.34 -26.42 -16.67
N ALA A 565 10.54 -26.57 -16.11
CA ALA A 565 10.95 -27.79 -15.44
C ALA A 565 10.31 -27.97 -14.04
N GLY A 566 9.68 -26.92 -13.49
CA GLY A 566 9.07 -26.97 -12.15
C GLY A 566 10.08 -26.78 -11.01
N VAL A 567 11.18 -26.05 -11.25
CA VAL A 567 12.13 -25.66 -10.20
C VAL A 567 11.41 -24.77 -9.19
N GLY A 568 11.55 -25.09 -7.90
CA GLY A 568 10.74 -24.50 -6.82
C GLY A 568 11.10 -23.05 -6.47
N LEU A 569 12.36 -22.66 -6.66
CA LEU A 569 12.83 -21.29 -6.44
C LEU A 569 13.77 -20.85 -7.56
N ILE A 570 13.44 -19.73 -8.19
CA ILE A 570 14.24 -19.08 -9.23
C ILE A 570 14.93 -17.86 -8.63
N GLY A 571 16.26 -17.87 -8.63
CA GLY A 571 17.07 -16.76 -8.12
C GLY A 571 17.26 -15.64 -9.15
N ALA A 572 17.28 -14.40 -8.68
CA ALA A 572 17.74 -13.26 -9.46
C ALA A 572 18.30 -12.16 -8.55
N ASP A 573 19.29 -11.42 -9.06
CA ASP A 573 19.79 -10.18 -8.44
C ASP A 573 18.89 -8.98 -8.80
N SER A 574 18.20 -9.04 -9.95
CA SER A 574 17.23 -8.02 -10.38
C SER A 574 15.80 -8.43 -10.00
N LEU A 575 15.36 -8.03 -8.81
CA LEU A 575 14.08 -8.47 -8.22
C LEU A 575 12.87 -8.04 -9.08
N SER A 576 12.86 -6.80 -9.57
CA SER A 576 11.75 -6.27 -10.37
C SER A 576 11.62 -6.97 -11.73
N GLU A 577 12.75 -7.30 -12.36
CA GLU A 577 12.77 -7.98 -13.66
C GLU A 577 12.23 -9.41 -13.53
N LEU A 578 12.65 -10.15 -12.50
CA LEU A 578 12.12 -11.49 -12.24
C LEU A 578 10.63 -11.44 -11.85
N ARG A 579 10.20 -10.45 -11.05
CA ARG A 579 8.77 -10.24 -10.75
C ARG A 579 7.96 -10.08 -12.03
N GLU A 580 8.41 -9.24 -12.96
CA GLU A 580 7.74 -8.99 -14.24
C GLU A 580 7.67 -10.27 -15.08
N PHE A 581 8.78 -10.99 -15.17
CA PHE A 581 8.83 -12.27 -15.88
C PHE A 581 7.84 -13.29 -15.31
N LEU A 582 7.78 -13.48 -13.99
CA LEU A 582 6.89 -14.47 -13.37
C LEU A 582 5.43 -14.03 -13.34
N SER A 583 5.17 -12.73 -13.21
CA SER A 583 3.80 -12.19 -13.20
C SER A 583 3.15 -12.21 -14.58
N GLY A 584 3.94 -12.05 -15.66
CA GLY A 584 3.43 -12.04 -17.04
C GLY A 584 3.17 -13.44 -17.61
N ASN A 585 3.66 -14.49 -16.94
CA ASN A 585 3.66 -15.86 -17.46
C ASN A 585 2.72 -16.82 -16.71
N GLU A 586 1.81 -16.34 -15.84
CA GLU A 586 0.94 -17.14 -14.94
C GLU A 586 0.92 -18.62 -15.30
N VAL A 587 1.88 -19.35 -14.74
CA VAL A 587 2.10 -20.76 -15.03
C VAL A 587 0.98 -21.49 -14.31
N THR A 588 0.04 -22.02 -15.07
CA THR A 588 -0.91 -23.03 -14.59
C THR A 588 -0.12 -24.18 -13.98
N TYR A 589 -0.15 -24.29 -12.65
CA TYR A 589 0.41 -25.40 -11.89
C TYR A 589 -0.48 -26.65 -11.95
#